data_AF-A0AAE1U8X0-F1
#
_entry.id   AF-A0AAE1U8X0-F1
#
_cell.length_a   1.000
_cell.length_b   1.000
_cell.length_c   1.000
_cell.angle_alpha   90.00
_cell.angle_beta   90.00
_cell.angle_gamma   90.00
#
_symmetry.space_group_name_H-M   'P 1'
#
loop_
_entity.id
_entity.type
_entity.pdbx_description
1 polymer ?
#
loop_
_entity_poly.entity_id
_entity_poly.type
_entity_poly.pdbx_seq_one_letter_code
_entity_poly.pdbx_strand_id
1 'polypeptide(L)'
;MNVTALPFAPFWDEEKEVEMVVGGDNNTETNKTTIRYTGMDYLTLATIAQALNFTFYVIPTSSWAEVARLVEERVSFLSPVYHNMMPQRLERYDFSFVYEYGSLDFSMAQPSLKPQWQSLYYPLTEVVWAAIFLVLLLAPNLLVLITYTAWKAGSGRSITLGVSYNDMTGMLLGQNLPRRLPTNASSRVLVATWLVFAFILGSAYRGNLTASLTLPKFPPRAETLQELVNTADK
;
A
#
# COMPACT_ATOMS: atom_id res chain seq x y z
N MET A 1 -10.94 45.37 -5.04
CA MET A 1 -10.41 44.75 -6.28
C MET A 1 -11.37 43.65 -6.72
N ASN A 2 -11.72 43.58 -8.01
CA ASN A 2 -12.60 42.51 -8.50
C ASN A 2 -11.78 41.26 -8.78
N VAL A 3 -12.25 40.11 -8.29
CA VAL A 3 -11.63 38.81 -8.51
C VAL A 3 -12.68 37.82 -9.02
N THR A 4 -12.31 36.98 -9.97
CA THR A 4 -13.22 35.98 -10.54
C THR A 4 -13.05 34.67 -9.80
N ALA A 5 -14.13 34.18 -9.20
CA ALA A 5 -14.13 32.87 -8.58
C ALA A 5 -15.39 32.08 -8.93
N LEU A 6 -15.27 30.77 -8.71
CA LEU A 6 -16.24 29.71 -8.94
C LEU A 6 -16.07 28.75 -7.76
N PRO A 7 -17.10 28.00 -7.34
CA PRO A 7 -16.90 26.87 -6.44
C PRO A 7 -16.12 25.78 -7.18
N PHE A 8 -14.79 25.83 -7.04
CA PHE A 8 -13.83 24.85 -7.52
C PHE A 8 -13.26 24.08 -6.34
N ALA A 9 -14.03 23.17 -5.75
CA ALA A 9 -13.53 22.35 -4.66
C ALA A 9 -12.28 21.58 -5.11
N PRO A 10 -11.19 21.54 -4.33
CA PRO A 10 -11.03 22.08 -2.97
C PRO A 10 -10.43 23.51 -2.88
N PHE A 11 -10.21 24.19 -4.00
CA PHE A 11 -9.55 25.50 -4.06
C PHE A 11 -10.46 26.66 -3.65
N TRP A 12 -11.72 26.59 -4.06
CA TRP A 12 -12.78 27.54 -3.73
C TRP A 12 -14.06 26.77 -3.44
N ASP A 13 -14.65 26.99 -2.28
CA ASP A 13 -15.91 26.38 -1.89
C ASP A 13 -16.78 27.41 -1.15
N GLU A 14 -18.09 27.20 -1.20
CA GLU A 14 -19.09 28.10 -0.62
C GLU A 14 -19.80 27.41 0.53
N GLU A 15 -19.52 27.84 1.76
CA GLU A 15 -20.29 27.46 2.94
C GLU A 15 -21.40 28.47 3.16
N LYS A 16 -22.65 28.02 3.13
CA LYS A 16 -23.81 28.86 3.48
C LYS A 16 -24.05 28.79 4.98
N GLU A 17 -23.77 29.88 5.68
CA GLU A 17 -24.09 30.02 7.09
C GLU A 17 -25.45 30.72 7.22
N VAL A 18 -26.44 30.03 7.77
CA VAL A 18 -27.77 30.59 8.02
C VAL A 18 -27.77 31.16 9.43
N GLU A 19 -27.63 32.47 9.53
CA GLU A 19 -27.73 33.16 10.82
C GLU A 19 -29.21 33.47 11.09
N MET A 20 -29.76 32.89 12.16
CA MET A 20 -31.09 33.25 12.65
C MET A 20 -30.99 34.56 13.42
N VAL A 21 -31.38 35.66 12.79
CA VAL A 21 -31.48 36.95 13.47
C VAL A 21 -32.85 37.03 14.15
N VAL A 22 -32.89 36.80 15.47
CA VAL A 22 -34.08 37.05 16.27
C VAL A 22 -34.19 38.56 16.48
N GLY A 23 -35.02 39.21 15.67
CA GLY A 23 -35.35 40.62 15.84
C GLY A 23 -36.14 40.85 17.13
N GLY A 24 -35.66 41.75 17.99
CA GLY A 24 -36.47 42.31 19.08
C GLY A 24 -37.58 43.17 18.49
N ASP A 25 -38.82 42.86 18.88
CA ASP A 25 -40.09 43.38 18.39
C ASP A 25 -40.48 42.98 16.96
N ASN A 26 -41.54 42.16 16.93
CA ASN A 26 -42.29 41.60 15.80
C ASN A 26 -41.68 40.30 15.27
N ASN A 27 -42.44 39.20 15.42
CA ASN A 27 -42.13 37.81 15.03
C ASN A 27 -41.89 37.60 13.51
N THR A 28 -41.00 38.38 12.90
CA THR A 28 -40.50 38.16 11.54
C THR A 28 -39.15 37.45 11.64
N GLU A 29 -39.19 36.13 11.61
CA GLU A 29 -38.01 35.28 11.42
C GLU A 29 -37.40 35.60 10.05
N THR A 30 -36.32 36.38 10.03
CA THR A 30 -35.61 36.70 8.80
C THR A 30 -34.33 35.87 8.76
N ASN A 31 -34.34 34.79 7.98
CA ASN A 31 -33.15 33.98 7.76
C ASN A 31 -32.14 34.79 6.95
N LYS A 32 -31.04 35.23 7.58
CA LYS A 32 -29.93 35.88 6.88
C LYS A 32 -28.92 34.83 6.48
N THR A 33 -28.94 34.45 5.20
CA THR A 33 -27.92 33.58 4.62
C THR A 33 -26.68 34.42 4.31
N THR A 34 -25.59 34.19 5.04
CA THR A 34 -24.27 34.75 4.73
C THR A 34 -23.46 33.69 3.98
N ILE A 35 -22.98 34.02 2.79
CA ILE A 35 -22.10 33.14 2.00
C ILE A 35 -20.69 33.33 2.55
N ARG A 36 -20.11 32.27 3.10
CA ARG A 36 -18.72 32.23 3.54
C ARG A 36 -17.91 31.44 2.52
N TYR A 37 -16.90 32.07 1.95
CA TYR A 37 -15.97 31.38 1.06
C TYR A 37 -14.91 30.62 1.88
N THR A 38 -14.53 29.46 1.41
CA THR A 38 -13.46 28.62 1.95
C THR A 38 -12.66 27.99 0.81
N GLY A 39 -11.58 27.27 1.13
CA GLY A 39 -10.71 26.62 0.15
C GLY A 39 -9.29 27.21 0.11
N MET A 40 -8.36 26.43 -0.45
CA MET A 40 -6.93 26.74 -0.43
C MET A 40 -6.61 28.10 -1.07
N ASP A 41 -7.14 28.35 -2.27
CA ASP A 41 -6.81 29.55 -3.04
C ASP A 41 -7.52 30.79 -2.45
N TYR A 42 -8.75 30.62 -1.93
CA TYR A 42 -9.44 31.70 -1.19
C TYR A 42 -8.65 32.13 0.05
N LEU A 43 -8.23 31.18 0.89
CA LEU A 43 -7.45 31.46 2.10
C LEU A 43 -6.10 32.12 1.78
N THR A 44 -5.47 31.69 0.69
CA THR A 44 -4.23 32.29 0.19
C THR A 44 -4.47 33.76 -0.21
N LEU A 45 -5.50 34.04 -1.01
CA LEU A 45 -5.85 35.41 -1.39
C LEU A 45 -6.24 36.27 -0.19
N ALA A 46 -7.01 35.74 0.75
CA ALA A 46 -7.42 36.45 1.97
C ALA A 46 -6.21 36.83 2.83
N THR A 47 -5.23 35.93 2.95
CA THR A 47 -3.97 36.19 3.67
C THR A 47 -3.14 37.27 2.96
N ILE A 48 -3.05 37.23 1.63
CA ILE A 48 -2.38 38.26 0.82
C ILE A 48 -3.09 39.61 0.98
N ALA A 49 -4.42 39.62 0.96
CA ALA A 49 -5.24 40.81 1.14
C ALA A 49 -5.03 41.44 2.52
N GLN A 50 -4.93 40.63 3.57
CA GLN A 50 -4.62 41.09 4.91
C GLN A 50 -3.19 41.65 5.02
N ALA A 51 -2.20 40.97 4.43
CA ALA A 51 -0.80 41.38 4.49
C ALA A 51 -0.52 42.67 3.68
N LEU A 52 -1.16 42.83 2.53
CA LEU A 52 -1.00 43.97 1.63
C LEU A 52 -2.07 45.05 1.81
N ASN A 53 -2.97 44.87 2.77
CA ASN A 53 -4.04 45.80 3.15
C ASN A 53 -4.93 46.24 1.96
N PHE A 54 -5.52 45.26 1.27
CA PHE A 54 -6.54 45.51 0.25
C PHE A 54 -7.80 44.68 0.48
N THR A 55 -8.91 45.12 -0.11
CA THR A 55 -10.17 44.38 -0.12
C THR A 55 -10.48 43.87 -1.52
N PHE A 56 -11.16 42.73 -1.61
CA PHE A 56 -11.58 42.14 -2.87
C PHE A 56 -13.05 41.75 -2.88
N TYR A 57 -13.63 41.74 -4.07
CA TYR A 57 -15.02 41.37 -4.34
C TYR A 57 -15.04 40.23 -5.34
N VAL A 58 -15.74 39.17 -4.99
CA VAL A 58 -15.85 37.98 -5.81
C VAL A 58 -16.93 38.18 -6.87
N ILE A 59 -16.55 38.08 -8.13
CA ILE A 59 -17.45 38.02 -9.28
C ILE A 59 -17.75 36.54 -9.54
N PRO A 60 -19.02 36.12 -9.45
CA PRO A 60 -19.40 34.75 -9.77
C PRO A 60 -19.18 34.51 -11.27
N THR A 61 -18.51 33.41 -11.60
CA THR A 61 -18.30 32.97 -12.98
C THR A 61 -18.95 31.61 -13.20
N SER A 62 -19.07 31.16 -14.45
CA SER A 62 -19.70 29.90 -14.84
C SER A 62 -18.73 28.90 -15.48
N SER A 63 -17.64 29.39 -16.08
CA SER A 63 -16.66 28.55 -16.77
C SER A 63 -15.24 29.13 -16.73
N TRP A 64 -14.23 28.26 -16.91
CA TRP A 64 -12.83 28.68 -17.06
C TRP A 64 -12.59 29.63 -18.23
N ALA A 65 -13.35 29.47 -19.32
CA ALA A 65 -13.27 30.36 -20.48
C ALA A 65 -13.75 31.77 -20.11
N GLU A 66 -14.81 31.87 -19.31
CA GLU A 66 -15.31 33.14 -18.80
C GLU A 66 -14.31 33.81 -17.85
N VAL A 67 -13.72 33.04 -16.93
CA VAL A 67 -12.66 33.54 -16.03
C VAL A 67 -11.50 34.16 -16.83
N ALA A 68 -10.97 33.43 -17.82
CA ALA A 68 -9.88 33.92 -18.65
C ALA A 68 -10.28 35.18 -19.44
N ARG A 69 -11.49 35.18 -20.01
CA ARG A 69 -12.03 36.33 -20.76
C ARG A 69 -12.17 37.57 -19.88
N LEU A 70 -12.67 37.44 -18.65
CA LEU A 70 -12.86 38.58 -17.74
C LEU A 70 -11.53 39.18 -17.27
N VAL A 71 -10.47 38.37 -17.18
CA VAL A 71 -9.11 38.86 -16.91
C VAL A 71 -8.55 39.58 -18.14
N GLU A 72 -8.73 39.01 -19.34
CA GLU A 72 -8.28 39.59 -20.61
C GLU A 72 -8.98 40.94 -20.90
N GLU A 73 -10.28 41.03 -20.65
CA GLU A 73 -11.08 42.26 -20.76
C GLU A 73 -10.86 43.25 -19.61
N ARG A 74 -10.02 42.90 -18.62
CA ARG A 74 -9.73 43.70 -17.41
C ARG A 74 -10.95 44.04 -16.55
N VAL A 75 -12.02 43.25 -16.66
CA VAL A 75 -13.19 43.33 -15.77
C VAL A 75 -12.86 42.74 -14.39
N SER A 76 -12.08 41.66 -14.40
CA SER A 76 -11.44 41.07 -13.22
C SER A 76 -9.97 41.49 -13.20
N PHE A 77 -9.47 41.91 -12.04
CA PHE A 77 -8.06 42.30 -11.93
C PHE A 77 -7.15 41.07 -11.87
N LEU A 78 -7.57 40.02 -11.17
CA LEU A 78 -6.85 38.75 -11.07
C LEU A 78 -7.82 37.59 -10.98
N SER A 79 -7.37 36.41 -11.41
CA SER A 79 -8.04 35.15 -11.12
C SER A 79 -7.24 34.39 -10.05
N PRO A 80 -7.76 34.25 -8.83
CA PRO A 80 -7.09 33.57 -7.73
C PRO A 80 -7.41 32.08 -7.76
N VAL A 81 -7.24 31.42 -8.90
CA VAL A 81 -7.42 29.97 -9.02
C VAL A 81 -6.20 29.39 -9.72
N TYR A 82 -5.83 28.15 -9.43
CA TYR A 82 -4.76 27.47 -10.16
C TYR A 82 -4.98 27.56 -11.69
N HIS A 83 -3.92 27.93 -12.40
CA HIS A 83 -3.90 27.95 -13.85
C HIS A 83 -2.60 27.31 -14.33
N ASN A 84 -2.73 26.39 -15.28
CA ASN A 84 -1.56 25.82 -15.94
C ASN A 84 -0.89 26.89 -16.80
N MET A 85 0.40 27.12 -16.54
CA MET A 85 1.24 28.01 -17.35
C MET A 85 1.53 27.33 -18.69
N MET A 86 0.85 27.80 -19.73
CA MET A 86 1.03 27.33 -21.11
C MET A 86 1.52 28.49 -21.98
N PRO A 87 2.46 28.27 -22.92
CA PRO A 87 2.99 29.32 -23.80
C PRO A 87 1.89 30.14 -24.49
N GLN A 88 0.81 29.50 -24.93
CA GLN A 88 -0.30 30.15 -25.62
C GLN A 88 -1.14 31.06 -24.71
N ARG A 89 -1.10 30.86 -23.38
CA ARG A 89 -1.81 31.69 -22.39
C ARG A 89 -0.99 32.92 -21.98
N LEU A 90 0.34 32.79 -21.96
CA LEU A 90 1.27 33.88 -21.68
C LEU A 90 1.16 35.05 -22.67
N GLU A 91 0.68 34.80 -23.90
CA GLU A 91 0.44 35.87 -24.89
C GLU A 91 -0.78 36.75 -24.56
N ARG A 92 -1.67 36.30 -23.67
CA ARG A 92 -2.96 36.97 -23.39
C ARG A 92 -3.01 37.64 -22.02
N TYR A 93 -2.34 37.07 -21.03
CA TYR A 93 -2.27 37.60 -19.67
C TYR A 93 -1.04 37.06 -18.93
N ASP A 94 -0.61 37.81 -17.93
CA ASP A 94 0.57 37.50 -17.14
C ASP A 94 0.24 36.60 -15.94
N PHE A 95 1.22 35.78 -15.53
CA PHE A 95 1.19 35.00 -14.29
C PHE A 95 2.13 35.63 -13.26
N SER A 96 1.78 35.57 -11.98
CA SER A 96 2.61 36.14 -10.90
C SER A 96 3.85 35.29 -10.61
N PHE A 97 3.67 34.17 -9.91
CA PHE A 97 4.69 33.18 -9.62
C PHE A 97 4.04 31.82 -9.42
N VAL A 98 4.82 30.76 -9.62
CA VAL A 98 4.37 29.38 -9.41
C VAL A 98 4.33 29.11 -7.90
N TYR A 99 3.16 28.77 -7.38
CA TYR A 99 3.00 28.38 -5.97
C TYR A 99 2.79 26.86 -5.79
N GLU A 100 2.44 26.13 -6.86
CA GLU A 100 2.24 24.68 -6.86
C GLU A 100 2.78 24.06 -8.17
N TYR A 101 3.44 22.90 -8.05
CA TYR A 101 3.88 22.10 -9.19
C TYR A 101 3.01 20.85 -9.27
N GLY A 102 2.20 20.74 -10.34
CA GLY A 102 1.44 19.53 -10.64
C GLY A 102 2.25 18.53 -11.46
N SER A 103 2.14 17.24 -11.12
CA SER A 103 2.58 16.12 -11.96
C SER A 103 1.41 15.55 -12.76
N LEU A 104 1.69 15.05 -13.96
CA LEU A 104 0.72 14.27 -14.72
C LEU A 104 0.85 12.80 -14.30
N ASP A 105 -0.16 12.34 -13.58
CA ASP A 105 -0.23 10.98 -13.06
C ASP A 105 -1.47 10.25 -13.59
N PHE A 106 -1.50 8.93 -13.42
CA PHE A 106 -2.64 8.09 -13.77
C PHE A 106 -3.15 7.37 -12.53
N SER A 107 -4.47 7.16 -12.48
CA SER A 107 -5.15 6.47 -11.39
C SER A 107 -5.73 5.16 -11.89
N MET A 108 -5.58 4.10 -11.10
CA MET A 108 -6.16 2.78 -11.38
C MET A 108 -7.07 2.34 -10.23
N ALA A 109 -8.02 1.46 -10.54
CA ALA A 109 -8.85 0.84 -9.52
C ALA A 109 -8.00 0.09 -8.49
N GLN A 110 -8.42 0.12 -7.23
CA GLN A 110 -7.80 -0.70 -6.20
C GLN A 110 -7.94 -2.18 -6.57
N PRO A 111 -6.84 -2.96 -6.68
CA PRO A 111 -6.90 -4.35 -7.06
C PRO A 111 -7.55 -5.20 -5.98
N SER A 112 -8.19 -6.27 -6.43
CA SER A 112 -8.69 -7.32 -5.54
C SER A 112 -7.53 -8.07 -4.88
N LEU A 113 -7.79 -8.56 -3.67
CA LEU A 113 -6.84 -9.37 -2.93
C LEU A 113 -6.64 -10.72 -3.62
N LYS A 114 -5.39 -11.20 -3.68
CA LYS A 114 -5.12 -12.57 -4.13
C LYS A 114 -5.79 -13.59 -3.19
N PRO A 115 -6.17 -14.78 -3.69
CA PRO A 115 -6.81 -15.80 -2.87
C PRO A 115 -5.89 -16.25 -1.72
N GLN A 116 -6.44 -16.26 -0.49
CA GLN A 116 -5.69 -16.42 0.76
C GLN A 116 -4.98 -17.78 0.90
N TRP A 117 -5.43 -18.82 0.20
CA TRP A 117 -4.77 -20.14 0.24
C TRP A 117 -3.34 -20.10 -0.33
N GLN A 118 -3.05 -19.18 -1.27
CA GLN A 118 -1.71 -19.03 -1.81
C GLN A 118 -0.72 -18.54 -0.75
N SER A 119 -1.21 -17.88 0.31
CA SER A 119 -0.40 -17.42 1.44
C SER A 119 0.24 -18.55 2.25
N LEU A 120 -0.18 -19.81 2.08
CA LEU A 120 0.50 -20.95 2.70
C LEU A 120 1.85 -21.28 2.04
N TYR A 121 1.99 -20.96 0.75
CA TYR A 121 3.17 -21.32 -0.03
C TYR A 121 4.23 -20.20 -0.05
N TYR A 122 3.78 -18.94 -0.08
CA TYR A 122 4.64 -17.75 -0.07
C TYR A 122 5.62 -17.57 1.11
N PRO A 123 5.44 -18.15 2.32
CA PRO A 123 6.32 -17.88 3.47
C PRO A 123 7.77 -18.35 3.28
N LEU A 124 8.00 -19.28 2.34
CA LEU A 124 9.31 -19.82 2.00
C LEU A 124 9.57 -19.66 0.51
N THR A 125 10.80 -19.35 0.16
CA THR A 125 11.24 -19.27 -1.25
C THR A 125 11.27 -20.65 -1.89
N GLU A 126 11.07 -20.72 -3.21
CA GLU A 126 11.25 -21.92 -4.05
C GLU A 126 12.52 -22.72 -3.72
N VAL A 127 13.64 -22.00 -3.51
CA VAL A 127 14.94 -22.58 -3.17
C VAL A 127 14.91 -23.31 -1.83
N VAL A 128 14.22 -22.75 -0.84
CA VAL A 128 14.10 -23.36 0.49
C VAL A 128 13.20 -24.59 0.43
N TRP A 129 12.11 -24.54 -0.34
CA TRP A 129 11.26 -25.71 -0.59
C TRP A 129 12.04 -26.85 -1.25
N ALA A 130 12.83 -26.56 -2.28
CA ALA A 130 13.70 -27.53 -2.93
C ALA A 130 14.74 -28.11 -1.94
N ALA A 131 15.34 -27.27 -1.09
CA ALA A 131 16.29 -27.72 -0.08
C ALA A 131 15.64 -28.62 0.98
N ILE A 132 14.42 -28.31 1.45
CA ILE A 132 13.67 -29.15 2.38
C ILE A 132 13.38 -30.52 1.76
N PHE A 133 12.94 -30.54 0.50
CA PHE A 133 12.68 -31.79 -0.22
C PHE A 133 13.96 -32.63 -0.36
N LEU A 134 15.08 -32.00 -0.72
CA LEU A 134 16.38 -32.66 -0.80
C LEU A 134 16.81 -33.25 0.55
N VAL A 135 16.69 -32.47 1.63
CA VAL A 135 17.06 -32.89 2.99
C VAL A 135 16.15 -34.01 3.50
N LEU A 136 14.85 -34.00 3.17
CA LEU A 136 13.90 -35.07 3.46
C LEU A 136 14.23 -36.38 2.74
N LEU A 137 14.85 -36.32 1.56
CA LEU A 137 15.34 -37.52 0.88
C LEU A 137 16.68 -37.98 1.46
N LEU A 138 17.62 -37.08 1.72
CA LEU A 138 18.97 -37.45 2.13
C LEU A 138 19.02 -37.97 3.58
N ALA A 139 18.34 -37.32 4.52
CA ALA A 139 18.49 -37.62 5.95
C ALA A 139 18.03 -39.05 6.34
N PRO A 140 16.88 -39.57 5.85
CA PRO A 140 16.47 -40.95 6.13
C PRO A 140 17.40 -41.97 5.49
N ASN A 141 17.89 -41.71 4.27
CA ASN A 141 18.84 -42.58 3.59
C ASN A 141 20.17 -42.65 4.35
N LEU A 142 20.67 -41.52 4.86
CA LEU A 142 21.86 -41.49 5.71
C LEU A 142 21.66 -42.25 7.02
N LEU A 143 20.50 -42.11 7.67
CA LEU A 143 20.19 -42.85 8.90
C LEU A 143 20.14 -44.36 8.65
N VAL A 144 19.53 -44.81 7.55
CA VAL A 144 19.53 -46.23 7.17
C VAL A 144 20.94 -46.72 6.88
N LEU A 145 21.77 -45.95 6.17
CA LEU A 145 23.17 -46.33 5.90
C LEU A 145 23.98 -46.49 7.19
N ILE A 146 23.84 -45.57 8.15
CA ILE A 146 24.53 -45.62 9.45
C ILE A 146 24.07 -46.83 10.26
N THR A 147 22.77 -47.14 10.26
CA THR A 147 22.25 -48.30 11.00
C THR A 147 22.59 -49.63 10.32
N TYR A 148 22.68 -49.65 8.98
CA TYR A 148 23.10 -50.81 8.20
C TYR A 148 24.59 -51.13 8.43
N THR A 149 25.47 -50.12 8.38
CA THR A 149 26.90 -50.30 8.65
C THR A 149 27.16 -50.75 10.09
N ALA A 150 26.41 -50.21 11.06
CA ALA A 150 26.50 -50.64 12.45
C ALA A 150 25.95 -52.06 12.69
N TRP A 151 24.91 -52.46 11.96
CA TRP A 151 24.40 -53.84 11.99
C TRP A 151 25.42 -54.83 11.42
N LYS A 152 26.05 -54.50 10.28
CA LYS A 152 27.11 -55.31 9.68
C LYS A 152 28.33 -55.45 10.60
N ALA A 153 28.63 -54.42 11.39
CA ALA A 153 29.70 -54.43 12.39
C ALA A 153 29.33 -55.16 13.71
N GLY A 154 28.14 -55.77 13.81
CA GLY A 154 27.68 -56.48 15.01
C GLY A 154 27.30 -55.58 16.20
N SER A 155 27.38 -54.26 16.05
CA SER A 155 27.19 -53.27 17.11
C SER A 155 25.78 -52.64 17.12
N GLY A 156 24.83 -53.12 16.31
CA GLY A 156 23.51 -52.51 16.20
C GLY A 156 22.47 -53.32 15.42
N ARG A 157 21.28 -52.73 15.27
CA ARG A 157 20.17 -53.28 14.47
C ARG A 157 19.88 -52.36 13.28
N SER A 158 19.57 -52.93 12.12
CA SER A 158 19.18 -52.18 10.93
C SER A 158 17.76 -51.63 11.07
N ILE A 159 17.55 -50.39 10.63
CA ILE A 159 16.21 -49.78 10.52
C ILE A 159 15.71 -49.94 9.08
N THR A 160 14.44 -50.31 8.91
CA THR A 160 13.79 -50.38 7.61
C THR A 160 13.57 -48.97 7.04
N LEU A 161 13.79 -48.78 5.73
CA LEU A 161 13.61 -47.51 5.03
C LEU A 161 12.27 -46.82 5.34
N GLY A 162 11.15 -47.55 5.23
CA GLY A 162 9.82 -46.98 5.50
C GLY A 162 9.64 -46.45 6.92
N VAL A 163 10.26 -47.10 7.92
CA VAL A 163 10.23 -46.64 9.32
C VAL A 163 11.09 -45.38 9.47
N SER A 164 12.26 -45.34 8.83
CA SER A 164 13.12 -44.15 8.86
C SER A 164 12.44 -42.93 8.23
N TYR A 165 11.77 -43.08 7.09
CA TYR A 165 11.04 -42.00 6.44
C TYR A 165 9.88 -41.50 7.29
N ASN A 166 9.10 -42.41 7.86
CA ASN A 166 7.99 -42.06 8.73
C ASN A 166 8.47 -41.34 10.00
N ASP A 167 9.52 -41.85 10.65
CA ASP A 167 10.05 -41.28 11.89
C ASP A 167 10.65 -39.88 11.63
N MET A 168 11.44 -39.70 10.57
CA MET A 168 12.06 -38.40 10.26
C MET A 168 11.04 -37.36 9.80
N THR A 169 10.06 -37.75 8.97
CA THR A 169 8.94 -36.87 8.59
C THR A 169 8.10 -36.50 9.80
N GLY A 170 7.82 -37.47 10.68
CA GLY A 170 7.09 -37.25 11.92
C GLY A 170 7.79 -36.29 12.89
N MET A 171 9.13 -36.37 12.97
CA MET A 171 9.94 -35.42 13.74
C MET A 171 9.92 -34.02 13.14
N LEU A 172 9.95 -33.91 11.79
CA LEU A 172 9.86 -32.63 11.09
C LEU A 172 8.54 -31.91 11.37
N LEU A 173 7.44 -32.67 11.38
CA LEU A 173 6.10 -32.15 11.68
C LEU A 173 5.86 -31.93 13.18
N GLY A 174 6.82 -32.31 14.05
CA GLY A 174 6.70 -32.22 15.50
C GLY A 174 5.69 -33.20 16.11
N GLN A 175 5.34 -34.28 15.40
CA GLN A 175 4.29 -35.23 15.79
C GLN A 175 4.82 -36.50 16.46
N ASN A 176 6.03 -36.94 16.12
CA ASN A 176 6.55 -38.24 16.54
C ASN A 176 7.94 -38.13 17.17
N LEU A 177 8.10 -38.70 18.36
CA LEU A 177 9.42 -39.13 18.85
C LEU A 177 9.78 -40.48 18.19
N PRO A 178 11.07 -40.77 17.98
CA PRO A 178 11.46 -42.05 17.39
C PRO A 178 10.93 -43.19 18.25
N ARG A 179 10.19 -44.14 17.64
CA ARG A 179 9.67 -45.33 18.33
C ARG A 179 10.78 -46.14 19.00
N ARG A 180 12.02 -45.95 18.55
CA ARG A 180 13.23 -46.58 19.07
C ARG A 180 14.34 -45.54 19.17
N LEU A 181 14.84 -45.33 20.38
CA LEU A 181 15.96 -44.40 20.59
C LEU A 181 17.23 -44.93 19.91
N PRO A 182 18.01 -44.06 19.24
CA PRO A 182 19.26 -44.45 18.61
C PRO A 182 20.26 -44.99 19.65
N THR A 183 20.76 -46.19 19.42
CA THR A 183 21.75 -46.85 20.30
C THR A 183 23.16 -46.34 20.08
N ASN A 184 23.49 -45.90 18.86
CA ASN A 184 24.85 -45.55 18.46
C ASN A 184 25.10 -44.04 18.56
N ALA A 185 26.32 -43.63 18.90
CA ALA A 185 26.69 -42.21 19.00
C ALA A 185 26.43 -41.44 17.69
N SER A 186 26.78 -42.02 16.53
CA SER A 186 26.59 -41.37 15.22
C SER A 186 25.12 -41.16 14.86
N SER A 187 24.25 -42.13 15.16
CA SER A 187 22.80 -41.96 14.91
C SER A 187 22.16 -41.00 15.91
N ARG A 188 22.66 -40.94 17.16
CA ARG A 188 22.23 -39.92 18.14
C ARG A 188 22.55 -38.51 17.67
N VAL A 189 23.77 -38.26 17.17
CA VAL A 189 24.16 -36.95 16.65
C VAL A 189 23.29 -36.56 15.46
N LEU A 190 23.09 -37.47 14.49
CA LEU A 190 22.23 -37.19 13.33
C LEU A 190 20.80 -36.84 13.73
N VAL A 191 20.19 -37.61 14.64
CA VAL A 191 18.83 -37.36 15.13
C VAL A 191 18.76 -36.05 15.93
N ALA A 192 19.76 -35.74 16.76
CA ALA A 192 19.82 -34.49 17.50
C ALA A 192 19.90 -33.27 16.56
N THR A 193 20.77 -33.33 15.54
CA THR A 193 20.87 -32.29 14.51
C THR A 193 19.56 -32.16 13.72
N TRP A 194 18.91 -33.27 13.39
CA TRP A 194 17.60 -33.27 12.72
C TRP A 194 16.52 -32.58 13.56
N LEU A 195 16.49 -32.82 14.87
CA LEU A 195 15.52 -32.17 15.77
C LEU A 195 15.75 -30.66 15.86
N VAL A 196 17.00 -30.21 15.94
CA VAL A 196 17.32 -28.77 15.91
C VAL A 196 16.90 -28.16 14.58
N PHE A 197 17.19 -28.82 13.46
CA PHE A 197 16.77 -28.38 12.14
C PHE A 197 15.24 -28.27 12.03
N ALA A 198 14.52 -29.32 12.44
CA ALA A 198 13.06 -29.35 12.43
C ALA A 198 12.45 -28.23 13.29
N PHE A 199 13.02 -27.97 14.46
CA PHE A 199 12.59 -26.90 15.34
C PHE A 199 12.78 -25.51 14.70
N ILE A 200 13.96 -25.24 14.13
CA ILE A 200 14.26 -23.96 13.47
C ILE A 200 13.31 -23.74 12.29
N LEU A 201 13.17 -24.76 11.43
CA LEU A 201 12.34 -24.67 10.24
C LEU A 201 10.86 -24.50 10.60
N GLY A 202 10.36 -25.25 11.58
CA GLY A 202 8.99 -25.14 12.06
C GLY A 202 8.68 -23.76 12.64
N SER A 203 9.57 -23.21 13.45
CA SER A 203 9.44 -21.87 14.04
C SER A 203 9.50 -20.77 12.96
N ALA A 204 10.45 -20.86 12.02
CA ALA A 204 10.59 -19.89 10.93
C ALA A 204 9.38 -19.90 9.98
N TYR A 205 8.91 -21.08 9.58
CA TYR A 205 7.73 -21.22 8.71
C TYR A 205 6.48 -20.64 9.38
N ARG A 206 6.23 -20.97 10.65
CA ARG A 206 5.07 -20.44 11.40
C ARG A 206 5.14 -18.92 11.54
N GLY A 207 6.31 -18.37 11.88
CA GLY A 207 6.50 -16.92 11.99
C GLY A 207 6.24 -16.20 10.66
N ASN A 208 6.82 -16.68 9.57
CA ASN A 208 6.62 -16.10 8.24
C ASN A 208 5.19 -16.27 7.73
N LEU A 209 4.54 -17.38 8.05
CA LEU A 209 3.14 -17.61 7.73
C LEU A 209 2.23 -16.61 8.46
N THR A 210 2.46 -16.39 9.76
CA THR A 210 1.72 -15.37 10.50
C THR A 210 1.88 -13.98 9.87
N ALA A 211 3.11 -13.58 9.53
CA ALA A 211 3.35 -12.31 8.85
C ALA A 211 2.67 -12.22 7.46
N SER A 212 2.65 -13.31 6.71
CA SER A 212 2.01 -13.37 5.40
C SER A 212 0.48 -13.38 5.46
N LEU A 213 -0.10 -13.78 6.60
CA LEU A 213 -1.54 -13.76 6.84
C LEU A 213 -2.04 -12.42 7.39
N THR A 214 -1.18 -11.68 8.11
CA THR A 214 -1.54 -10.34 8.63
C THR A 214 -1.41 -9.25 7.57
N LEU A 215 -0.48 -9.41 6.59
CA LEU A 215 -0.25 -8.43 5.54
C LEU A 215 -0.90 -8.88 4.21
N PRO A 216 -1.95 -8.20 3.73
CA PRO A 216 -2.55 -8.51 2.44
C PRO A 216 -1.55 -8.26 1.31
N LYS A 217 -1.25 -9.30 0.52
CA LYS A 217 -0.37 -9.19 -0.66
C LYS A 217 -1.19 -8.81 -1.89
N PHE A 218 -1.02 -7.59 -2.36
CA PHE A 218 -1.63 -7.12 -3.60
C PHE A 218 -0.91 -7.70 -4.82
N PRO A 219 -1.61 -7.89 -5.95
CA PRO A 219 -0.95 -8.18 -7.21
C PRO A 219 -0.04 -7.03 -7.66
N PRO A 220 1.00 -7.30 -8.48
CA PRO A 220 1.81 -6.25 -9.06
C PRO A 220 0.93 -5.31 -9.90
N ARG A 221 1.25 -4.03 -9.88
CA ARG A 221 0.54 -2.98 -10.62
C ARG A 221 1.50 -2.33 -11.60
N ALA A 222 0.97 -1.75 -12.67
CA ALA A 222 1.76 -0.86 -13.51
C ALA A 222 2.10 0.39 -12.70
N GLU A 223 3.38 0.59 -12.42
CA GLU A 223 3.88 1.78 -11.73
C GLU A 223 4.42 2.82 -12.71
N THR A 224 4.59 2.44 -13.98
CA THR A 224 5.09 3.31 -15.04
C THR A 224 4.12 3.41 -16.21
N LEU A 225 4.21 4.52 -16.96
CA LEU A 225 3.47 4.70 -18.20
C LEU A 225 3.79 3.60 -19.22
N GLN A 226 5.05 3.13 -19.26
CA GLN A 226 5.45 2.05 -20.17
C GLN A 226 4.78 0.72 -19.79
N GLU A 227 4.70 0.39 -18.50
CA GLU A 227 3.97 -0.79 -18.03
C GLU A 227 2.47 -0.68 -18.28
N LEU A 228 1.90 0.52 -18.16
CA LEU A 228 0.49 0.78 -18.44
C LEU A 228 0.16 0.49 -19.91
N VAL A 229 0.97 0.97 -20.85
CA VAL A 229 0.82 0.70 -22.29
C VAL A 229 0.96 -0.78 -22.58
N ASN A 230 2.00 -1.44 -22.06
CA ASN A 230 2.22 -2.87 -22.25
C ASN A 230 1.09 -3.76 -21.71
N THR A 231 0.34 -3.27 -20.73
CA THR A 231 -0.81 -3.99 -20.16
C THR A 231 -2.07 -3.76 -20.98
N ALA A 232 -2.24 -2.58 -21.59
CA ALA A 232 -3.39 -2.24 -22.42
C ALA A 232 -3.38 -2.93 -23.80
N ASP A 233 -2.20 -3.22 -24.34
CA ASP A 233 -2.04 -3.90 -25.65
C ASP A 233 -2.24 -5.44 -25.59
N LYS A 234 -2.59 -6.00 -24.42
CA LYS A 234 -2.86 -7.43 -24.21
C LYS A 234 -4.34 -7.71 -24.00
#